data_AF-A0A423XPP6-F1
#
_entry.id   AF-A0A423XPP6-F1
#
_cell.length_a   1.000
_cell.length_b   1.000
_cell.length_c   1.000
_cell.angle_alpha   90.00
_cell.angle_beta   90.00
_cell.angle_gamma   90.00
#
_symmetry.space_group_name_H-M   'P 1'
#
loop_
_entity.id
_entity.type
_entity.pdbx_description
1 polymer ?
#
loop_
_entity_poly.entity_id
_entity_poly.type
_entity_poly.pdbx_seq_one_letter_code
_entity_poly.pdbx_strand_id
1 'polypeptide(L)' 'ESAHSRFPVISEDKDHIEGILMAKDLLPFMRSDAEAFSMDKVLRPAVVVPESKRVDRMLKEFRSQRYHMAI' A
#
# COMPACT_ATOMS: atom_id res chain seq x y z
N GLU A 1 -9.90 -6.82 14.83
CA GLU A 1 -8.75 -7.23 13.99
C GLU A 1 -9.16 -7.27 12.53
N SER A 2 -8.23 -7.01 11.62
CA SER A 2 -8.47 -7.15 10.18
C SER A 2 -7.41 -8.05 9.55
N ALA A 3 -7.80 -8.94 8.64
CA ALA A 3 -6.90 -9.88 7.96
C ALA A 3 -6.48 -9.37 6.57
N HIS A 4 -6.24 -8.07 6.44
CA HIS A 4 -5.87 -7.46 5.17
C HIS A 4 -4.36 -7.49 4.94
N SER A 5 -3.97 -7.63 3.67
CA SER A 5 -2.55 -7.64 3.29
C SER A 5 -2.00 -6.24 2.99
N ARG A 6 -2.87 -5.24 2.76
CA ARG A 6 -2.52 -3.89 2.32
C ARG A 6 -3.36 -2.88 3.07
N PHE A 7 -2.71 -1.79 3.49
CA PHE A 7 -3.33 -0.73 4.28
C PHE A 7 -2.91 0.63 3.70
N PRO A 8 -3.84 1.54 3.42
CA PRO A 8 -3.49 2.91 3.12
C PRO A 8 -2.90 3.57 4.38
N VAL A 9 -1.81 4.30 4.20
CA VAL A 9 -1.20 5.12 5.25
C VAL A 9 -1.64 6.55 5.02
N ILE A 10 -2.33 7.10 6.01
CA ILE A 10 -2.82 8.49 6.00
C ILE A 10 -1.88 9.37 6.83
N SER A 11 -1.79 10.64 6.47
CA SER A 11 -1.15 11.64 7.33
C SER A 11 -2.14 12.13 8.40
N GLU A 12 -1.88 13.30 9.00
CA GLU A 12 -2.81 13.93 9.94
C GLU A 12 -4.15 14.30 9.28
N ASP A 13 -4.15 14.54 7.97
CA ASP A 13 -5.36 14.73 7.16
C ASP A 13 -5.83 13.39 6.58
N LYS A 14 -7.09 13.06 6.83
CA LYS A 14 -7.70 11.80 6.36
C LYS A 14 -7.81 11.74 4.84
N ASP A 15 -7.83 12.89 4.18
CA ASP A 15 -7.89 12.97 2.72
C ASP A 15 -6.50 12.86 2.07
N HIS A 16 -5.43 12.86 2.88
CA HIS A 16 -4.06 12.77 2.42
C HIS A 16 -3.48 11.37 2.65
N ILE A 17 -3.38 10.60 1.56
CA ILE A 17 -2.77 9.27 1.57
C ILE A 17 -1.30 9.37 1.17
N GLU A 18 -0.43 9.08 2.13
CA GLU A 18 1.03 9.05 1.97
C GLU A 18 1.47 7.85 1.12
N GLY A 19 0.75 6.72 1.22
CA GLY A 19 1.08 5.51 0.46
C GLY A 19 0.31 4.28 0.91
N ILE A 20 0.84 3.11 0.55
CA ILE A 20 0.29 1.79 0.90
C ILE A 20 1.35 0.97 1.63
N LEU A 21 1.01 0.49 2.83
CA LEU A 21 1.79 -0.47 3.58
C LEU A 21 1.35 -1.89 3.24
N MET A 22 2.29 -2.78 2.90
CA MET A 22 2.01 -4.22 2.84
C MET A 22 2.38 -4.89 4.16
N ALA A 23 1.46 -5.66 4.75
CA ALA A 23 1.70 -6.33 6.03
C ALA A 23 2.94 -7.22 6.02
N LYS A 24 3.22 -7.88 4.88
CA LYS A 24 4.41 -8.72 4.71
C LYS A 24 5.73 -7.96 4.78
N ASP A 25 5.71 -6.66 4.49
CA ASP A 25 6.93 -5.83 4.53
C ASP A 25 7.33 -5.51 5.98
N LEU A 26 6.48 -5.85 6.96
CA LEU A 26 6.79 -5.79 8.38
C LEU A 26 7.58 -7.02 8.87
N LEU A 27 7.57 -8.14 8.14
CA LEU A 27 8.24 -9.38 8.54
C LEU A 27 9.73 -9.22 8.85
N PRO A 28 10.53 -8.44 8.09
CA PRO A 28 11.94 -8.22 8.40
C PRO A 28 12.18 -7.61 9.79
N PHE A 29 11.23 -6.81 10.29
CA PHE A 29 11.33 -6.12 11.58
C PHE A 29 10.91 -6.98 12.78
N MET A 30 10.41 -8.20 12.54
CA MET A 30 10.00 -9.13 13.60
C MET A 30 11.14 -9.99 14.14
N ARG A 31 12.34 -9.88 13.57
CA ARG A 31 13.50 -10.67 14.00
C ARG A 31 14.15 -10.05 15.23
N SER A 32 14.75 -10.88 16.09
CA SER A 32 15.47 -10.42 17.28
C SER A 32 16.70 -9.55 16.99
N ASP A 33 17.27 -9.70 15.79
CA ASP A 33 18.41 -8.94 15.26
C ASP A 33 17.99 -7.86 14.25
N ALA A 34 16.70 -7.54 14.18
CA ALA A 34 16.20 -6.57 13.22
C ALA A 34 16.67 -5.14 13.53
N GLU A 35 16.84 -4.37 12.46
CA GLU A 35 16.97 -2.92 12.56
C GLU A 35 15.69 -2.28 13.11
N ALA A 36 15.83 -1.07 13.66
CA ALA A 36 14.68 -0.30 14.12
C ALA A 36 13.70 -0.06 12.97
N PHE A 37 12.42 -0.22 13.26
CA PHE A 37 11.34 0.04 12.31
C PHE A 37 11.33 1.51 11.88
N SER A 38 11.22 1.73 10.57
CA SER A 38 11.03 3.05 9.96
C SER A 38 9.96 2.92 8.88
N MET A 39 8.93 3.76 8.96
CA MET A 39 7.80 3.74 8.03
C MET A 39 8.26 3.98 6.59
N ASP A 40 9.20 4.91 6.39
CA ASP A 40 9.69 5.31 5.06
C ASP A 40 10.32 4.16 4.27
N LYS A 41 10.82 3.12 4.96
CA LYS A 41 11.43 1.94 4.34
C LYS A 41 10.40 0.96 3.76
N VAL A 42 9.17 0.98 4.29
CA VAL A 42 8.10 0.02 3.93
C VAL A 42 6.94 0.67 3.20
N LEU A 43 6.87 2.01 3.21
CA LEU A 43 5.84 2.75 2.53
C LEU A 43 6.02 2.67 1.02
N ARG A 44 5.02 2.11 0.33
CA ARG A 44 5.00 2.05 -1.13
C ARG A 44 4.13 3.18 -1.68
N PRO A 45 4.45 3.75 -2.85
CA PRO A 45 3.60 4.77 -3.46
C PRO A 45 2.20 4.21 -3.74
N ALA A 46 1.18 5.00 -3.41
CA ALA A 46 -0.19 4.71 -3.78
C ALA A 46 -0.44 5.07 -5.25
N VAL A 47 -1.15 4.21 -5.99
CA VAL A 47 -1.63 4.54 -7.33
C VAL A 47 -2.99 5.18 -7.19
N VAL A 48 -3.11 6.45 -7.57
CA VAL A 48 -4.38 7.19 -7.55
C VAL A 48 -5.10 7.04 -8.89
N VAL A 49 -6.40 6.71 -8.86
CA VAL A 49 -7.25 6.52 -10.03
C VAL A 49 -8.50 7.40 -9.92
N PRO A 50 -8.94 8.04 -11.02
CA PRO A 50 -10.19 8.77 -11.01
C PRO A 50 -11.38 7.80 -10.94
N GLU A 51 -12.46 8.21 -10.27
CA GLU A 51 -13.70 7.44 -10.16
C GLU A 51 -14.30 7.07 -11.53
N SER A 52 -14.09 7.92 -12.55
CA SER A 52 -14.53 7.69 -13.92
C SER A 52 -13.76 6.60 -14.67
N LYS A 53 -12.69 6.04 -14.08
CA LYS A 53 -11.87 5.02 -14.73
C LYS A 53 -12.65 3.73 -14.94
N ARG A 54 -12.69 3.28 -16.18
CA ARG A 54 -13.36 2.02 -16.54
C ARG A 54 -12.70 0.81 -15.88
N VAL A 55 -13.53 -0.09 -15.34
CA VAL A 55 -13.11 -1.33 -14.67
C VAL A 55 -12.23 -2.22 -15.56
N ASP A 56 -12.54 -2.35 -16.85
CA ASP A 56 -11.75 -3.18 -17.78
C ASP A 56 -10.35 -2.63 -18.03
N ARG A 57 -10.19 -1.30 -17.95
CA ARG A 57 -8.87 -0.64 -18.03
C ARG A 57 -8.10 -0.82 -16.74
N MET A 58 -8.77 -0.64 -15.60
CA MET A 58 -8.19 -0.87 -14.29
C MET A 58 -7.65 -2.31 -14.17
N LEU A 59 -8.45 -3.32 -14.51
CA LEU A 59 -8.03 -4.73 -14.43
C LEU A 59 -6.79 -5.03 -15.29
N LYS A 60 -6.69 -4.43 -16.48
CA LYS A 60 -5.51 -4.59 -17.35
C LYS A 60 -4.27 -4.01 -16.69
N GLU A 61 -4.38 -2.85 -16.04
CA GLU A 61 -3.26 -2.22 -15.33
C GLU A 61 -2.82 -3.00 -14.09
N PHE A 62 -3.76 -3.46 -13.26
CA PHE A 62 -3.45 -4.32 -12.11
C PHE A 62 -2.65 -5.55 -12.54
N ARG A 63 -3.04 -6.18 -13.65
CA ARG A 63 -2.33 -7.36 -14.18
C ARG A 63 -0.96 -7.02 -14.77
N SER A 64 -0.84 -5.93 -15.53
CA SER A 64 0.41 -5.58 -16.20
C SER A 64 1.48 -5.06 -15.22
N GLN A 65 1.07 -4.22 -14.27
CA GLN A 65 1.98 -3.60 -13.30
C GLN A 65 2.09 -4.39 -11.99
N ARG A 66 1.30 -5.46 -11.82
CA ARG A 66 1.37 -6.42 -10.70
C ARG A 66 1.15 -5.78 -9.33
N TYR A 67 0.18 -4.87 -9.25
CA TYR A 67 -0.35 -4.33 -7.98
C TYR A 67 -1.85 -4.60 -7.88
N HIS A 68 -2.38 -4.57 -6.65
CA HIS A 68 -3.73 -5.06 -6.34
C HIS A 68 -4.54 -4.11 -5.44
N MET A 69 -4.09 -2.87 -5.30
CA MET A 69 -4.78 -1.81 -4.58
C MET A 69 -4.42 -0.48 -5.25
N ALA A 70 -5.44 0.31 -5.52
CA ALA A 70 -5.35 1.70 -5.96
C ALA A 70 -6.32 2.51 -5.10
N ILE A 71 -6.10 3.81 -5.06
CA ILE A 71 -6.90 4.80 -4.34
C ILE A 71 -7.73 5.57 -5.35
#